data_AF-A0A1D2M4V7-F1
#
_entry.id   AF-A0A1D2M4V7-F1
#
_cell.length_a   1.000
_cell.length_b   1.000
_cell.length_c   1.000
_cell.angle_alpha   90.00
_cell.angle_beta   90.00
_cell.angle_gamma   90.00
#
_symmetry.space_group_name_H-M   'P 1'
#
loop_
_entity.id
_entity.type
_entity.pdbx_description
1 polymer ?
#
loop_
_entity_poly.entity_id
_entity_poly.type
_entity_poly.pdbx_seq_one_letter_code
_entity_poly.pdbx_strand_id
1 'polypeptide(L)'
;MKSLFFPIAIFVTAFISSIQCLDLESAKEQPCFKIKKTVPLITDDWVQPEPKAIYYPLMSRLDLYRNAIDLLQKDPAEISESELYYDACIVWKCNNETYFSEGFGGRTREYTADPEDDKMEVYTMRPLKGKGYGGKAFTTYSDNETFFFTAVCGDDGQMAWNVASLTPTLPRESVKIIHEHALSLGFKKEFFTELRYDRCHFQNDI
;
A
#
# COMPACT_ATOMS: atom_id res chain seq x y z
N MET A 1 -51.98 -17.92 -43.50
CA MET A 1 -50.87 -18.12 -42.54
C MET A 1 -49.95 -16.91 -42.59
N LYS A 2 -50.07 -15.98 -41.63
CA LYS A 2 -49.18 -14.81 -41.52
C LYS A 2 -48.05 -15.18 -40.57
N SER A 3 -46.84 -15.36 -41.10
CA SER A 3 -45.63 -15.60 -40.32
C SER A 3 -45.21 -14.30 -39.66
N LEU A 4 -45.40 -14.22 -38.34
CA LEU A 4 -44.86 -13.16 -37.50
C LEU A 4 -43.35 -13.42 -37.34
N PHE A 5 -42.53 -12.74 -38.14
CA PHE A 5 -41.09 -12.65 -37.87
C PHE A 5 -40.88 -11.61 -36.77
N PHE A 6 -40.68 -12.09 -35.54
CA PHE A 6 -40.11 -11.28 -34.46
C PHE A 6 -38.61 -11.10 -34.75
N PRO A 7 -38.10 -9.87 -34.96
CA PRO A 7 -36.66 -9.66 -34.88
C PRO A 7 -36.26 -9.76 -33.41
N ILE A 8 -35.55 -10.82 -33.07
CA ILE A 8 -34.81 -10.93 -31.80
C ILE A 8 -33.73 -9.85 -31.86
N ALA A 9 -34.00 -8.70 -31.26
CA ALA A 9 -32.99 -7.70 -30.98
C ALA A 9 -32.06 -8.28 -29.93
N ILE A 10 -30.96 -8.89 -30.39
CA ILE A 10 -29.83 -9.26 -29.53
C ILE A 10 -29.21 -7.93 -29.10
N PHE A 11 -29.65 -7.43 -27.95
CA PHE A 11 -28.88 -6.44 -27.18
C PHE A 11 -27.59 -7.16 -26.76
N VAL A 12 -26.57 -7.06 -27.61
CA VAL A 12 -25.18 -7.23 -27.18
C VAL A 12 -24.88 -6.01 -26.32
N THR A 13 -25.32 -6.03 -25.06
CA THR A 13 -24.67 -5.23 -24.03
C THR A 13 -23.27 -5.78 -23.93
N ALA A 14 -22.37 -5.18 -24.71
CA ALA A 14 -20.95 -5.29 -24.48
C ALA A 14 -20.75 -4.80 -23.03
N PHE A 15 -20.71 -5.75 -22.09
CA PHE A 15 -20.00 -5.60 -20.85
C PHE A 15 -18.53 -5.44 -21.22
N ILE A 16 -18.20 -4.26 -21.77
CA ILE A 16 -16.89 -3.70 -21.64
C ILE A 16 -16.81 -3.49 -20.13
N SER A 17 -16.33 -4.50 -19.41
CA SER A 17 -15.70 -4.29 -18.13
C SER A 17 -14.62 -3.26 -18.43
N SER A 18 -14.98 -1.99 -18.27
CA SER A 18 -14.05 -0.88 -18.38
C SER A 18 -12.95 -1.22 -17.41
N ILE A 19 -11.80 -1.63 -17.95
CA ILE A 19 -10.58 -1.81 -17.17
C ILE A 19 -10.33 -0.40 -16.61
N GLN A 20 -10.70 -0.20 -15.36
CA GLN A 20 -10.47 1.07 -14.68
C GLN A 20 -8.97 1.14 -14.45
N CYS A 21 -8.33 2.05 -15.19
CA CYS A 21 -6.95 2.40 -14.93
C CYS A 21 -6.85 3.24 -13.65
N LEU A 22 -5.66 3.37 -13.09
CA LEU A 22 -5.50 4.14 -11.85
C LEU A 22 -5.73 5.62 -12.10
N ASP A 23 -6.63 6.19 -11.31
CA ASP A 23 -6.82 7.63 -11.18
C ASP A 23 -6.32 8.09 -9.81
N LEU A 24 -5.14 8.70 -9.76
CA LEU A 24 -4.56 9.21 -8.51
C LEU A 24 -5.41 10.32 -7.91
N GLU A 25 -6.02 11.18 -8.73
CA GLU A 25 -6.82 12.29 -8.19
C GLU A 25 -8.03 11.74 -7.43
N SER A 26 -8.64 10.67 -7.93
CA SER A 26 -9.72 9.97 -7.21
C SER A 26 -9.28 9.29 -5.92
N ALA A 27 -7.99 8.99 -5.76
CA ALA A 27 -7.42 8.34 -4.58
C ALA A 27 -6.93 9.36 -3.54
N LYS A 28 -6.68 10.61 -3.95
CA LYS A 28 -6.27 11.68 -3.04
C LYS A 28 -7.39 12.02 -2.08
N GLU A 29 -7.08 11.87 -0.80
CA GLU A 29 -8.05 12.07 0.25
C GLU A 29 -7.93 13.44 0.90
N GLN A 30 -6.73 13.81 1.32
CA GLN A 30 -6.47 15.04 2.06
C GLN A 30 -5.01 15.52 1.95
N PRO A 31 -4.76 16.84 2.02
CA PRO A 31 -3.41 17.38 2.16
C PRO A 31 -2.71 16.88 3.41
N CYS A 32 -1.38 17.00 3.43
CA CYS A 32 -0.61 16.74 4.63
C CYS A 32 -1.09 17.60 5.81
N PHE A 33 -1.22 16.97 6.96
CA PHE A 33 -1.54 17.61 8.22
C PHE A 33 -0.50 17.29 9.28
N LYS A 34 -0.52 18.08 10.36
CA LYS A 34 0.42 17.91 11.46
C LYS A 34 0.02 16.68 12.31
N ILE A 35 0.89 15.67 12.32
CA ILE A 35 0.82 14.55 13.27
C ILE A 35 1.20 15.07 14.66
N LYS A 36 0.32 14.86 15.64
CA LYS A 36 0.49 15.37 17.01
C LYS A 36 1.15 14.36 17.96
N LYS A 37 1.02 13.07 17.65
CA LYS A 37 1.49 11.97 18.48
C LYS A 37 2.12 10.92 17.58
N THR A 38 3.33 10.51 17.95
CA THR A 38 4.06 9.37 17.40
C THR A 38 4.30 8.36 18.50
N VAL A 39 4.63 7.14 18.12
CA VAL A 39 5.05 6.07 19.03
C VAL A 39 6.37 5.49 18.54
N PRO A 40 7.30 5.14 19.44
CA PRO A 40 8.56 4.52 19.06
C PRO A 40 8.31 3.16 18.42
N LEU A 41 9.06 2.86 17.37
CA LEU A 41 9.15 1.52 16.81
C LEU A 41 10.38 0.86 17.43
N ILE A 42 10.21 -0.25 18.15
CA ILE A 42 11.33 -1.03 18.66
C ILE A 42 11.96 -1.77 17.48
N THR A 43 12.93 -1.13 16.83
CA THR A 43 13.49 -1.56 15.53
C THR A 43 14.14 -2.94 15.58
N ASP A 44 14.61 -3.39 16.74
CA ASP A 44 15.30 -4.67 16.89
C ASP A 44 14.44 -5.87 16.47
N ASP A 45 13.11 -5.81 16.61
CA ASP A 45 12.25 -6.92 16.19
C ASP A 45 11.87 -6.86 14.70
N TRP A 46 12.01 -5.68 14.09
CA TRP A 46 11.60 -5.37 12.71
C TRP A 46 12.76 -5.35 11.71
N VAL A 47 14.01 -5.23 12.18
CA VAL A 47 15.19 -4.91 11.34
C VAL A 47 16.35 -5.93 11.49
N GLN A 48 16.19 -7.01 12.25
CA GLN A 48 17.29 -7.93 12.61
C GLN A 48 17.29 -9.30 11.90
N PRO A 49 18.46 -9.96 11.83
CA PRO A 49 19.48 -9.84 10.76
C PRO A 49 19.21 -10.71 9.52
N GLU A 50 18.06 -11.40 9.46
CA GLU A 50 17.63 -12.13 8.27
C GLU A 50 16.54 -11.33 7.56
N PRO A 51 16.44 -11.38 6.22
CA PRO A 51 15.42 -10.64 5.48
C PRO A 51 14.03 -11.20 5.82
N LYS A 52 13.42 -10.69 6.89
CA LYS A 52 12.01 -10.91 7.20
C LYS A 52 11.19 -10.08 6.24
N ALA A 53 10.31 -10.73 5.48
CA ALA A 53 9.31 -10.04 4.70
C ALA A 53 8.32 -9.36 5.66
N ILE A 54 8.23 -8.05 5.56
CA ILE A 54 7.21 -7.24 6.22
C ILE A 54 6.10 -6.98 5.21
N TYR A 55 4.89 -7.39 5.55
CA TYR A 55 3.71 -7.29 4.69
C TYR A 55 2.99 -5.96 4.91
N TYR A 56 2.23 -5.50 3.92
CA TYR A 56 1.33 -4.35 4.04
C TYR A 56 -0.14 -4.73 3.83
N PRO A 57 -0.76 -5.46 4.77
CA PRO A 57 -2.13 -5.93 4.61
C PRO A 57 -3.18 -4.83 4.51
N LEU A 58 -2.90 -3.62 5.05
CA LEU A 58 -3.85 -2.51 5.05
C LEU A 58 -3.15 -1.21 4.67
N MET A 59 -3.80 -0.40 3.84
CA MET A 59 -3.32 0.93 3.47
C MET A 59 -4.44 1.81 2.91
N SER A 60 -4.17 3.11 2.76
CA SER A 60 -5.03 3.97 1.95
C SER A 60 -4.88 3.63 0.46
N ARG A 61 -5.95 3.87 -0.31
CA ARG A 61 -5.93 3.69 -1.77
C ARG A 61 -4.81 4.50 -2.43
N LEU A 62 -4.56 5.71 -1.94
CA LEU A 62 -3.48 6.55 -2.45
C LEU A 62 -2.11 5.89 -2.25
N ASP A 63 -1.88 5.29 -1.08
CA ASP A 63 -0.61 4.62 -0.80
C ASP A 63 -0.42 3.38 -1.70
N LEU A 64 -1.49 2.61 -1.89
CA LEU A 64 -1.49 1.47 -2.82
C LEU A 64 -1.14 1.91 -4.24
N TYR A 65 -1.77 2.97 -4.74
CA TYR A 65 -1.56 3.45 -6.10
C TYR A 65 -0.13 3.91 -6.28
N ARG A 66 0.41 4.64 -5.29
CA ARG A 66 1.80 5.09 -5.30
C ARG A 66 2.80 3.94 -5.29
N ASN A 67 2.58 2.92 -4.45
CA ASN A 67 3.42 1.72 -4.44
C ASN A 67 3.39 1.02 -5.79
N ALA A 68 2.22 0.91 -6.43
CA ALA A 68 2.09 0.30 -7.75
C ALA A 68 2.86 1.06 -8.83
N ILE A 69 2.69 2.39 -8.89
CA ILE A 69 3.41 3.26 -9.83
C ILE A 69 4.91 3.15 -9.61
N ASP A 70 5.35 3.11 -8.35
CA ASP A 70 6.77 3.06 -8.04
C ASP A 70 7.38 1.68 -8.33
N LEU A 71 6.71 0.58 -8.01
CA LEU A 71 7.22 -0.77 -8.30
C LEU A 71 7.16 -1.10 -9.80
N LEU A 72 6.10 -0.70 -10.48
CA LEU A 72 5.92 -0.96 -11.91
C LEU A 72 6.66 0.02 -12.81
N GLN A 73 6.97 1.23 -12.31
CA GLN A 73 7.55 2.34 -13.08
C GLN A 73 6.76 2.66 -14.35
N LYS A 74 5.42 2.61 -14.27
CA LYS A 74 4.48 2.88 -15.35
C LYS A 74 3.70 4.17 -15.11
N ASP A 75 3.13 4.74 -16.17
CA ASP A 75 2.13 5.79 -16.01
C ASP A 75 0.88 5.21 -15.30
N PRO A 76 0.24 5.94 -14.38
CA PRO A 76 -0.97 5.46 -13.69
C PRO A 76 -2.08 4.99 -14.64
N ALA A 77 -2.22 5.64 -15.80
CA ALA A 77 -3.23 5.29 -16.80
C ALA A 77 -2.94 3.94 -17.50
N GLU A 78 -1.75 3.36 -17.31
CA GLU A 78 -1.35 2.05 -17.84
C GLU A 78 -1.49 0.92 -16.81
N ILE A 79 -1.79 1.24 -15.55
CA ILE A 79 -1.94 0.26 -14.47
C ILE A 79 -3.44 0.01 -14.26
N SER A 80 -3.86 -1.24 -14.32
CA SER A 80 -5.26 -1.61 -14.09
C SER A 80 -5.57 -1.82 -12.61
N GLU A 81 -6.78 -1.50 -12.15
CA GLU A 81 -7.22 -1.87 -10.80
C GLU A 81 -7.18 -3.38 -10.56
N SER A 82 -7.34 -4.20 -11.61
CA SER A 82 -7.16 -5.65 -11.49
C SER A 82 -5.73 -6.06 -11.16
N GLU A 83 -4.72 -5.39 -11.72
CA GLU A 83 -3.30 -5.63 -11.42
C GLU A 83 -3.01 -5.30 -9.94
N LEU A 84 -3.64 -4.24 -9.39
CA LEU A 84 -3.57 -3.96 -7.95
C LEU A 84 -4.20 -5.08 -7.11
N TYR A 85 -5.39 -5.53 -7.51
CA TYR A 85 -6.15 -6.49 -6.71
C TYR A 85 -5.52 -7.89 -6.71
N TYR A 86 -4.93 -8.31 -7.82
CA TYR A 86 -4.43 -9.68 -7.98
C TYR A 86 -2.91 -9.82 -7.84
N ASP A 87 -2.15 -8.79 -8.18
CA ASP A 87 -0.69 -8.92 -8.36
C ASP A 87 0.13 -8.10 -7.36
N ALA A 88 -0.47 -7.21 -6.56
CA ALA A 88 0.27 -6.25 -5.74
C ALA A 88 1.34 -6.92 -4.85
N CYS A 89 0.96 -7.90 -4.03
CA CYS A 89 1.87 -8.73 -3.22
C CYS A 89 3.01 -7.95 -2.54
N ILE A 90 2.70 -6.75 -2.03
CA ILE A 90 3.72 -5.79 -1.61
C ILE A 90 4.34 -6.26 -0.30
N VAL A 91 5.66 -6.41 -0.27
CA VAL A 91 6.44 -6.67 0.93
C VAL A 91 7.63 -5.74 1.02
N TRP A 92 8.06 -5.45 2.24
CA TRP A 92 9.27 -4.73 2.54
C TRP A 92 10.30 -5.69 3.11
N LYS A 93 11.54 -5.56 2.67
CA LYS A 93 12.69 -6.34 3.12
C LYS A 93 13.80 -5.38 3.49
N CYS A 94 14.59 -5.71 4.51
CA CYS A 94 15.80 -4.97 4.86
C CYS A 94 17.01 -5.90 4.67
N ASN A 95 18.06 -5.39 4.03
CA ASN A 95 19.35 -6.06 3.92
C ASN A 95 20.47 -5.03 4.05
N ASN A 96 21.28 -5.16 5.12
CA ASN A 96 22.43 -4.29 5.40
C ASN A 96 22.12 -2.80 5.21
N GLU A 97 21.12 -2.30 5.94
CA GLU A 97 20.66 -0.89 5.94
C GLU A 97 19.99 -0.41 4.64
N THR A 98 19.92 -1.25 3.61
CA THR A 98 19.15 -0.96 2.40
C THR A 98 17.76 -1.57 2.53
N TYR A 99 16.75 -0.77 2.23
CA TYR A 99 15.36 -1.19 2.28
C TYR A 99 14.82 -1.45 0.88
N PHE A 100 14.08 -2.54 0.73
CA PHE A 100 13.57 -2.99 -0.56
C PHE A 100 12.06 -3.18 -0.45
N SER A 101 11.29 -2.52 -1.31
CA SER A 101 9.92 -2.94 -1.57
C SER A 101 9.92 -3.94 -2.71
N GLU A 102 9.16 -5.01 -2.60
CA GLU A 102 8.94 -6.02 -3.64
C GLU A 102 7.45 -6.23 -3.85
N GLY A 103 7.01 -6.41 -5.09
CA GLY A 103 5.61 -6.70 -5.43
C GLY A 103 5.42 -6.93 -6.94
N PHE A 104 4.18 -7.12 -7.40
CA PHE A 104 3.85 -7.18 -8.83
C PHE A 104 4.69 -8.19 -9.64
N GLY A 105 4.81 -9.41 -9.12
CA GLY A 105 5.59 -10.49 -9.77
C GLY A 105 7.10 -10.32 -9.60
N GLY A 106 7.56 -9.88 -8.43
CA GLY A 106 8.98 -9.79 -8.08
C GLY A 106 9.67 -8.51 -8.55
N ARG A 107 8.91 -7.45 -8.86
CA ARG A 107 9.48 -6.12 -9.10
C ARG A 107 9.97 -5.54 -7.79
N THR A 108 11.15 -4.95 -7.80
CA THR A 108 11.79 -4.41 -6.60
C THR A 108 12.14 -2.94 -6.75
N ARG A 109 12.09 -2.20 -5.64
CA ARG A 109 12.57 -0.82 -5.52
C ARG A 109 13.38 -0.66 -4.24
N GLU A 110 14.49 0.07 -4.34
CA GLU A 110 15.41 0.32 -3.23
C GLU A 110 15.16 1.71 -2.64
N TYR A 111 15.23 1.81 -1.32
CA TYR A 111 15.02 3.05 -0.58
C TYR A 111 16.06 3.23 0.52
N THR A 112 16.32 4.49 0.85
CA THR A 112 16.84 4.88 2.16
C THR A 112 15.68 5.23 3.08
N ALA A 113 15.85 4.92 4.37
CA ALA A 113 14.98 5.43 5.42
C ALA A 113 15.87 6.20 6.41
N ASP A 114 15.70 7.51 6.45
CA ASP A 114 16.50 8.42 7.25
C ASP A 114 15.68 8.85 8.48
N PRO A 115 15.85 8.19 9.64
CA PRO A 115 15.13 8.58 10.84
C PRO A 115 15.59 9.93 11.41
N GLU A 116 14.67 10.64 12.07
CA GLU A 116 15.01 11.84 12.85
C GLU A 116 15.66 11.50 14.20
N ASP A 117 15.43 10.29 14.71
CA ASP A 117 15.99 9.76 15.96
C ASP A 117 16.15 8.23 15.93
N ASP A 118 16.80 7.64 16.92
CA ASP A 118 17.03 6.19 17.00
C ASP A 118 15.75 5.35 17.20
N LYS A 119 14.57 5.97 17.25
CA LYS A 119 13.29 5.31 17.59
C LYS A 119 12.37 5.10 16.39
N MET A 120 12.76 5.55 15.19
CA MET A 120 11.97 5.44 13.96
C MET A 120 10.52 5.97 14.12
N GLU A 121 10.32 6.94 15.02
CA GLU A 121 9.02 7.60 15.21
C GLU A 121 8.65 8.45 13.99
N VAL A 122 9.67 9.10 13.44
CA VAL A 122 9.60 9.93 12.25
C VAL A 122 10.82 9.60 11.40
N TYR A 123 10.58 9.31 10.13
CA TYR A 123 11.65 9.02 9.18
C TYR A 123 11.28 9.50 7.78
N THR A 124 12.28 9.83 6.98
CA THR A 124 12.09 10.20 5.58
C THR A 124 12.45 9.02 4.70
N MET A 125 11.54 8.61 3.82
CA MET A 125 11.82 7.59 2.80
C MET A 125 12.17 8.25 1.48
N ARG A 126 13.22 7.75 0.82
CA ARG A 126 13.66 8.23 -0.50
C ARG A 126 14.05 7.06 -1.39
N PRO A 127 13.70 7.07 -2.69
CA PRO A 127 14.18 6.07 -3.62
C PRO A 127 15.69 6.23 -3.81
N LEU A 128 16.42 5.12 -3.78
CA LEU A 128 17.88 5.12 -3.91
C LEU A 128 18.32 5.49 -5.35
N LYS A 129 17.48 5.17 -6.34
CA LYS A 129 17.67 5.49 -7.76
C LYS A 129 16.38 5.98 -8.41
N GLY A 130 16.52 7.02 -9.23
CA GLY A 130 15.42 7.57 -10.03
C GLY A 130 14.40 8.37 -9.23
N LYS A 131 13.30 8.74 -9.89
CA LYS A 131 12.12 9.30 -9.21
C LYS A 131 11.24 8.16 -8.72
N GLY A 132 10.56 8.34 -7.60
CA GLY A 132 9.75 7.28 -6.99
C GLY A 132 8.99 7.74 -5.76
N TYR A 133 8.44 6.77 -5.03
CA TYR A 133 7.75 6.99 -3.77
C TYR A 133 8.69 7.62 -2.75
N GLY A 134 8.27 8.74 -2.18
CA GLY A 134 9.06 9.49 -1.21
C GLY A 134 8.17 10.37 -0.35
N GLY A 135 8.61 10.59 0.88
CA GLY A 135 7.86 11.36 1.85
C GLY A 135 8.37 11.22 3.27
N LYS A 136 7.72 11.94 4.17
CA LYS A 136 7.94 11.84 5.61
C LYS A 136 6.91 10.92 6.23
N ALA A 137 7.37 9.85 6.83
CA ALA A 137 6.60 8.84 7.52
C ALA A 137 6.56 9.12 9.03
N PHE A 138 5.42 8.80 9.65
CA PHE A 138 5.17 8.95 11.07
C PHE A 138 4.57 7.66 11.61
N THR A 139 5.27 6.99 12.51
CA THR A 139 4.73 5.84 13.23
C THR A 139 3.79 6.34 14.32
N THR A 140 2.50 6.06 14.20
CA THR A 140 1.46 6.67 15.06
C THR A 140 0.73 5.67 15.94
N TYR A 141 0.86 4.38 15.65
CA TYR A 141 0.30 3.31 16.45
C TYR A 141 1.03 1.99 16.17
N SER A 142 1.17 1.14 17.18
CA SER A 142 1.75 -0.19 17.06
C SER A 142 1.33 -1.02 18.26
N ASP A 143 1.25 -2.34 18.08
CA ASP A 143 1.18 -3.29 19.18
C ASP A 143 2.57 -3.80 19.62
N ASN A 144 3.64 -3.31 18.99
CA ASN A 144 5.04 -3.71 19.15
C ASN A 144 5.36 -5.18 18.85
N GLU A 145 4.37 -5.98 18.45
CA GLU A 145 4.52 -7.43 18.31
C GLU A 145 4.19 -7.90 16.89
N THR A 146 3.11 -7.38 16.29
CA THR A 146 2.57 -7.91 15.04
C THR A 146 2.39 -6.88 13.94
N PHE A 147 2.16 -5.60 14.27
CA PHE A 147 2.01 -4.54 13.29
C PHE A 147 2.42 -3.16 13.81
N PHE A 148 2.66 -2.25 12.87
CA PHE A 148 2.69 -0.82 13.13
C PHE A 148 1.97 -0.05 12.03
N PHE A 149 1.35 1.07 12.41
CA PHE A 149 0.64 1.99 11.55
C PHE A 149 1.51 3.21 11.27
N THR A 150 1.65 3.53 9.99
CA THR A 150 2.40 4.69 9.52
C THR A 150 1.50 5.62 8.74
N ALA A 151 1.46 6.90 9.13
CA ALA A 151 0.95 7.98 8.30
C ALA A 151 2.11 8.55 7.46
N VAL A 152 1.88 8.83 6.18
CA VAL A 152 2.92 9.29 5.26
C VAL A 152 2.50 10.59 4.60
N CYS A 153 3.25 11.67 4.85
CA CYS A 153 3.16 12.89 4.07
C CYS A 153 4.06 12.74 2.84
N GLY A 154 3.44 12.50 1.67
CA GLY A 154 4.16 12.40 0.41
C GLY A 154 4.77 13.73 -0.03
N ASP A 155 5.80 13.67 -0.88
CA ASP A 155 6.44 14.87 -1.43
C ASP A 155 5.50 15.76 -2.27
N ASP A 156 4.38 15.21 -2.74
CA ASP A 156 3.30 15.92 -3.42
C ASP A 156 2.35 16.66 -2.46
N GLY A 157 2.63 16.63 -1.16
CA GLY A 157 1.85 17.28 -0.12
C GLY A 157 0.53 16.58 0.20
N GLN A 158 0.33 15.33 -0.22
CA GLN A 158 -0.87 14.54 0.13
C GLN A 158 -0.55 13.49 1.19
N MET A 159 -1.45 13.37 2.17
CA MET A 159 -1.34 12.39 3.24
C MET A 159 -1.87 11.03 2.77
N ALA A 160 -1.14 9.98 3.12
CA ALA A 160 -1.54 8.59 2.96
C ALA A 160 -1.26 7.82 4.26
N TRP A 161 -1.62 6.54 4.31
CA TRP A 161 -1.26 5.67 5.42
C TRP A 161 -1.11 4.22 4.97
N ASN A 162 -0.33 3.46 5.73
CA ASN A 162 -0.21 2.02 5.59
C ASN A 162 0.02 1.35 6.94
N VAL A 163 -0.11 0.04 6.96
CA VAL A 163 0.17 -0.81 8.11
C VAL A 163 1.16 -1.86 7.68
N ALA A 164 2.33 -1.85 8.29
CA ALA A 164 3.30 -2.91 8.18
C ALA A 164 2.97 -4.03 9.18
N SER A 165 3.15 -5.29 8.78
CA SER A 165 2.91 -6.46 9.63
C SER A 165 3.92 -7.57 9.38
N LEU A 166 4.21 -8.36 10.42
CA LEU A 166 4.99 -9.59 10.31
C LEU A 166 4.22 -10.75 9.66
N THR A 167 2.92 -10.57 9.41
CA THR A 167 2.06 -11.58 8.80
C THR A 167 1.28 -11.01 7.62
N PRO A 168 0.97 -11.83 6.60
CA PRO A 168 0.23 -11.37 5.42
C PRO A 168 -1.22 -11.00 5.71
N THR A 169 -1.78 -11.43 6.84
CA THR A 169 -3.17 -11.15 7.22
C THR A 169 -3.27 -10.87 8.70
N LEU A 170 -4.05 -9.87 9.09
CA LEU A 170 -4.26 -9.51 10.49
C LEU A 170 -5.57 -10.09 11.07
N PRO A 171 -5.63 -10.39 12.37
CA PRO A 171 -6.89 -10.73 13.05
C PRO A 171 -7.92 -9.62 12.88
N ARG A 172 -9.21 -9.99 12.78
CA ARG A 172 -10.32 -9.03 12.58
C ARG A 172 -10.37 -7.93 13.65
N GLU A 173 -10.04 -8.26 14.90
CA GLU A 173 -10.03 -7.25 15.97
C GLU A 173 -8.89 -6.25 15.77
N SER A 174 -7.70 -6.69 15.36
CA SER A 174 -6.58 -5.80 15.00
C SER A 174 -6.97 -4.88 13.85
N VAL A 175 -7.58 -5.42 12.78
CA VAL A 175 -8.07 -4.63 11.62
C VAL A 175 -9.06 -3.56 12.07
N LYS A 176 -9.99 -3.90 12.97
CA LYS A 176 -10.97 -2.96 13.51
C LYS A 176 -10.29 -1.81 14.27
N ILE A 177 -9.37 -2.13 15.17
CA ILE A 177 -8.63 -1.13 15.97
C ILE A 177 -7.79 -0.22 15.06
N ILE A 178 -7.14 -0.80 14.04
CA ILE A 178 -6.38 -0.05 13.03
C ILE A 178 -7.28 0.93 12.26
N HIS A 179 -8.46 0.49 11.82
CA HIS A 179 -9.40 1.37 11.14
C HIS A 179 -9.93 2.47 12.07
N GLU A 180 -10.22 2.16 13.33
CA GLU A 180 -10.61 3.17 14.33
C GLU A 180 -9.48 4.20 14.54
N HIS A 181 -8.23 3.76 14.58
CA HIS A 181 -7.06 4.64 14.66
C HIS A 181 -6.95 5.54 13.41
N ALA A 182 -7.05 4.99 12.21
CA ALA A 182 -7.03 5.76 10.96
C ALA A 182 -8.14 6.83 10.93
N LEU A 183 -9.36 6.45 11.30
CA LEU A 183 -10.48 7.38 11.42
C LEU A 183 -10.21 8.48 12.46
N SER A 184 -9.57 8.14 13.59
CA SER A 184 -9.22 9.12 14.63
C SER A 184 -8.19 10.17 14.18
N LEU A 185 -7.34 9.83 13.21
CA LEU A 185 -6.41 10.76 12.57
C LEU A 185 -7.09 11.65 11.52
N GLY A 186 -8.35 11.37 11.17
CA GLY A 186 -9.13 12.10 10.19
C GLY A 186 -9.16 11.46 8.80
N PHE A 187 -8.64 10.23 8.64
CA PHE A 187 -8.82 9.49 7.39
C PHE A 187 -10.26 9.00 7.22
N LYS A 188 -10.68 8.68 6.00
CA LYS A 188 -12.05 8.31 5.64
C LYS A 188 -12.12 6.89 5.11
N LYS A 189 -13.12 6.15 5.61
CA LYS A 189 -13.25 4.70 5.41
C LYS A 189 -13.36 4.30 3.93
N GLU A 190 -13.95 5.13 3.08
CA GLU A 190 -14.11 4.85 1.65
C GLU A 190 -12.80 4.75 0.87
N PHE A 191 -11.68 5.22 1.44
CA PHE A 191 -10.33 5.11 0.87
C PHE A 191 -9.53 3.95 1.45
N PHE A 192 -10.08 3.18 2.38
CA PHE A 192 -9.34 2.08 3.00
C PHE A 192 -9.26 0.90 2.04
N THR A 193 -8.09 0.29 1.96
CA THR A 193 -7.82 -0.87 1.11
C THR A 193 -7.18 -1.98 1.92
N GLU A 194 -7.52 -3.21 1.55
CA GLU A 194 -6.97 -4.43 2.14
C GLU A 194 -6.32 -5.24 1.02
N LEU A 195 -5.05 -5.57 1.19
CA LEU A 195 -4.31 -6.39 0.24
C LEU A 195 -4.53 -7.87 0.53
N ARG A 196 -4.70 -8.62 -0.55
CA ARG A 196 -4.90 -10.06 -0.53
C ARG A 196 -3.61 -10.77 -0.86
N TYR A 197 -3.12 -11.56 0.09
CA TYR A 197 -1.90 -12.32 -0.08
C TYR A 197 -2.13 -13.79 -0.45
N ASP A 198 -3.38 -14.25 -0.53
CA ASP A 198 -3.73 -15.64 -0.83
C ASP A 198 -3.31 -16.11 -2.24
N ARG A 199 -2.98 -15.16 -3.13
CA ARG A 199 -2.48 -15.42 -4.49
C ARG A 199 -1.00 -15.09 -4.67
N CYS A 200 -0.33 -14.66 -3.60
CA CYS A 200 1.07 -14.29 -3.69
C CYS A 200 1.95 -15.54 -3.65
N HIS A 201 2.64 -15.79 -4.75
CA HIS A 201 3.70 -16.79 -4.82
C HIS A 201 5.02 -16.13 -4.45
N PHE A 202 5.26 -15.97 -3.15
CA PHE A 202 6.57 -15.54 -2.68
C PHE A 202 7.56 -16.65 -3.05
N GLN A 203 8.54 -16.32 -3.89
CA GLN A 203 9.70 -17.18 -4.05
C GLN A 203 10.41 -17.18 -2.71
N ASN A 204 10.36 -18.32 -2.02
CA ASN A 204 11.19 -18.57 -0.85
C ASN A 204 12.62 -18.70 -1.36
N ASP A 205 13.28 -17.56 -1.59
CA ASP A 205 14.73 -17.53 -1.73
C ASP A 205 15.31 -17.78 -0.33
N ILE A 206 15.47 -19.07 -0.02
CA ILE A 206 16.29 -19.61 1.08
C ILE A 206 17.73 -19.63 0.58
#